data_AF-A0A821K709-F1
#
_entry.id   AF-A0A821K709-F1
#
_cell.length_a   1.000
_cell.length_b   1.000
_cell.length_c   1.000
_cell.angle_alpha   90.00
_cell.angle_beta   90.00
_cell.angle_gamma   90.00
#
_symmetry.space_group_name_H-M   'P 1'
#
loop_
_entity.id
_entity.type
_entity.pdbx_description
1 polymer ?
#
loop_
_entity_poly.entity_id
_entity_poly.type
_entity_poly.pdbx_seq_one_letter_code
_entity_poly.pdbx_strand_id
1 'polypeptide(L)'
;FSRNRLYSLLICKTKAKFISYFQHREQKNLDNHWIVKPFNLARSIDTHVTKNLNSIIRLAESGPKIVCKYINKPLLFDREDSGLVKFDIRYIVLLRSLEPLKVYVYEKFWLRFANKPYSLDNNYDDYQVHFTVMNYRYAQNLKKITCEEFIPLFDKQQQHLTWANVQEKIFSMIRQIFERAILKKPPCGMLPCHRSRAMYAIDLMLDESGQPYLLEMNFMPDIERACSYYPTFMDDIFRTLFLDESNSNVIDISSK
;
A
#
# COMPACT_ATOMS: atom_id res chain seq x y z
N PHE A 1 2.61 17.50 17.77
CA PHE A 1 1.58 16.47 17.97
C PHE A 1 0.45 16.75 16.96
N SER A 2 0.34 15.94 15.90
CA SER A 2 -0.86 15.78 15.05
C SER A 2 -0.96 14.29 14.68
N ARG A 3 -2.20 13.81 14.57
CA ARG A 3 -2.63 12.40 14.57
C ARG A 3 -2.33 11.71 13.23
N ASN A 4 -2.19 10.38 13.25
CA ASN A 4 -1.82 9.46 12.16
C ASN A 4 -0.32 9.29 11.87
N ARG A 5 0.46 8.90 12.90
CA ARG A 5 1.77 8.29 12.67
C ARG A 5 1.56 6.82 12.28
N LEU A 6 2.07 6.44 11.11
CA LEU A 6 2.34 5.05 10.74
C LEU A 6 3.18 4.39 11.85
N TYR A 7 2.55 3.63 12.74
CA TYR A 7 3.27 2.82 13.72
C TYR A 7 3.55 1.46 13.09
N SER A 8 4.58 1.39 12.24
CA SER A 8 5.28 0.14 11.99
C SER A 8 6.33 0.00 13.10
N LEU A 9 6.02 -0.81 14.11
CA LEU A 9 6.94 -1.08 15.22
C LEU A 9 7.58 -2.45 15.00
N LEU A 10 8.92 -2.49 14.93
CA LEU A 10 9.64 -3.77 14.98
C LEU A 10 9.48 -4.32 16.40
N ILE A 11 8.78 -5.45 16.55
CA ILE A 11 8.40 -5.96 17.88
C ILE A 11 9.64 -6.14 18.76
N CYS A 12 10.75 -6.60 18.19
CA CYS A 12 11.98 -6.88 18.93
C CYS A 12 12.66 -5.64 19.55
N LYS A 13 12.46 -4.43 19.00
CA LYS A 13 13.16 -3.21 19.48
C LYS A 13 12.29 -2.30 20.35
N THR A 14 10.97 -2.42 20.25
CA THR A 14 10.04 -1.47 20.89
C THR A 14 8.86 -2.16 21.61
N LYS A 15 9.01 -3.44 21.98
CA LYS A 15 7.97 -4.27 22.61
C LYS A 15 7.23 -3.58 23.75
N ALA A 16 7.94 -3.01 24.73
CA ALA A 16 7.35 -2.35 25.89
C ALA A 16 6.49 -1.12 25.51
N LYS A 17 6.98 -0.30 24.56
CA LYS A 17 6.23 0.87 24.05
C LYS A 17 4.96 0.44 23.32
N PHE A 18 5.04 -0.63 22.54
CA PHE A 18 3.88 -1.20 21.86
C PHE A 18 2.84 -1.73 22.86
N ILE A 19 3.26 -2.52 23.86
CA ILE A 19 2.37 -3.07 24.89
C ILE A 19 1.64 -1.95 25.63
N SER A 20 2.38 -0.93 26.08
CA SER A 20 1.79 0.24 26.75
C SER A 20 0.80 0.97 25.84
N TYR A 21 1.13 1.16 24.56
CA TYR A 21 0.22 1.78 23.59
C TYR A 21 -1.04 0.93 23.36
N PHE A 22 -0.90 -0.38 23.24
CA PHE A 22 -2.00 -1.33 23.08
C PHE A 22 -2.97 -1.25 24.27
N GLN A 23 -2.45 -1.34 25.49
CA GLN A 23 -3.24 -1.29 26.72
C GLN A 23 -3.95 0.06 26.88
N HIS A 24 -3.28 1.16 26.54
CA HIS A 24 -3.89 2.50 26.57
C HIS A 24 -5.04 2.65 25.57
N ARG A 25 -4.95 2.03 24.38
CA ARG A 25 -6.05 2.01 23.41
C ARG A 25 -7.23 1.20 23.94
N GLU A 26 -6.96 0.04 24.53
CA GLU A 26 -7.96 -0.84 25.14
C GLU A 26 -8.71 -0.13 26.28
N GLN A 27 -7.99 0.53 27.20
CA GLN A 27 -8.59 1.33 28.29
C GLN A 27 -9.49 2.46 27.76
N LYS A 28 -9.17 3.02 26.60
CA LYS A 28 -9.97 4.06 25.95
C LYS A 28 -11.07 3.53 25.04
N ASN A 29 -11.29 2.21 25.04
CA ASN A 29 -12.25 1.53 24.17
C ASN A 29 -12.07 1.89 22.68
N LEU A 30 -10.81 2.06 22.26
CA LEU A 30 -10.45 2.33 20.87
C LEU A 30 -10.22 1.02 20.11
N ASP A 31 -10.43 1.05 18.79
CA ASP A 31 -10.15 -0.11 17.94
C ASP A 31 -8.71 -0.62 18.12
N ASN A 32 -8.54 -1.93 18.27
CA ASN A 32 -7.25 -2.55 18.56
C ASN A 32 -6.96 -3.74 17.63
N HIS A 33 -7.40 -3.66 16.38
CA HIS A 33 -7.01 -4.64 15.36
C HIS A 33 -5.61 -4.33 14.84
N TRP A 34 -4.76 -5.34 14.77
CA TRP A 34 -3.38 -5.27 14.32
C TRP A 34 -3.09 -6.31 13.25
N ILE A 35 -2.15 -6.00 12.36
CA ILE A 35 -1.56 -6.95 11.44
C ILE A 35 -0.09 -7.12 11.78
N VAL A 36 0.30 -8.36 12.00
CA VAL A 36 1.68 -8.74 12.32
C VAL A 36 2.26 -9.40 11.09
N LYS A 37 3.33 -8.83 10.53
CA LYS A 37 3.98 -9.36 9.32
C LYS A 37 5.51 -9.47 9.50
N PRO A 38 6.15 -10.50 8.94
CA PRO A 38 7.61 -10.55 8.81
C PRO A 38 8.11 -9.37 7.97
N PHE A 39 9.33 -8.92 8.24
CA PHE A 39 9.91 -7.78 7.52
C PHE A 39 10.54 -8.18 6.15
N ASN A 40 10.78 -9.47 5.93
CA ASN A 40 11.56 -10.00 4.81
C ASN A 40 10.88 -11.16 4.06
N LEU A 41 9.62 -11.48 4.35
CA LEU A 41 8.84 -12.44 3.56
C LEU A 41 7.82 -11.72 2.69
N ALA A 42 7.36 -12.42 1.65
CA ALA A 42 6.37 -11.92 0.69
C ALA A 42 5.15 -12.85 0.63
N ARG A 43 4.16 -12.48 -0.20
CA ARG A 43 2.96 -13.32 -0.50
C ARG A 43 2.09 -13.60 0.74
N SER A 44 2.08 -12.66 1.69
CA SER A 44 1.33 -12.76 2.94
C SER A 44 1.70 -13.97 3.82
N ILE A 45 2.87 -14.58 3.58
CA ILE A 45 3.37 -15.70 4.40
C ILE A 45 3.67 -15.17 5.80
N ASP A 46 3.26 -15.93 6.82
CA ASP A 46 3.40 -15.59 8.24
C ASP A 46 2.83 -14.21 8.62
N THR A 47 1.80 -13.76 7.90
CA THR A 47 1.07 -12.55 8.23
C THR A 47 -0.23 -12.89 8.95
N HIS A 48 -0.47 -12.25 10.10
CA HIS A 48 -1.60 -12.54 10.97
C HIS A 48 -2.36 -11.28 11.33
N VAL A 49 -3.69 -11.30 11.22
CA VAL A 49 -4.56 -10.23 11.74
C VAL A 49 -5.07 -10.67 13.11
N THR A 50 -4.99 -9.80 14.11
CA THR A 50 -5.46 -10.14 15.46
C THR A 50 -5.75 -8.91 16.30
N LYS A 51 -6.62 -9.09 17.30
CA LYS A 51 -6.84 -8.15 18.41
C LYS A 51 -6.26 -8.63 19.73
N ASN A 52 -5.54 -9.76 19.75
CA ASN A 52 -5.05 -10.38 20.97
C ASN A 52 -3.57 -10.03 21.21
N LEU A 53 -3.30 -9.29 22.29
CA LEU A 53 -1.93 -8.87 22.65
C LEU A 53 -0.99 -10.06 22.90
N ASN A 54 -1.46 -11.11 23.56
CA ASN A 54 -0.66 -12.30 23.84
C ASN A 54 -0.27 -13.00 22.55
N SER A 55 -1.20 -13.12 21.58
CA SER A 55 -0.89 -13.65 20.24
C SER A 55 0.18 -12.82 19.55
N ILE A 56 0.08 -11.48 19.57
CA ILE A 56 1.09 -10.59 18.98
C ILE A 56 2.47 -10.79 19.62
N ILE A 57 2.51 -10.92 20.96
CA ILE A 57 3.75 -11.13 21.70
C ILE A 57 4.39 -12.48 21.33
N ARG A 58 3.60 -13.55 21.24
CA ARG A 58 4.08 -14.89 20.88
C ARG A 58 4.55 -14.98 19.43
N LEU A 59 3.89 -14.30 18.50
CA LEU A 59 4.32 -14.27 17.10
C LEU A 59 5.75 -13.72 16.94
N ALA A 60 6.20 -12.85 17.84
CA ALA A 60 7.57 -12.34 17.84
C ALA A 60 8.63 -13.41 18.17
N GLU A 61 8.23 -14.53 18.77
CA GLU A 61 9.13 -15.64 19.12
C GLU A 61 9.57 -16.44 17.89
N SER A 62 8.78 -16.45 16.81
CA SER A 62 9.14 -17.10 15.55
C SER A 62 9.99 -16.23 14.60
N GLY A 63 10.59 -15.16 15.13
CA GLY A 63 11.52 -14.29 14.39
C GLY A 63 11.05 -12.83 14.28
N PRO A 64 11.88 -11.94 13.70
CA PRO A 64 11.61 -10.50 13.70
C PRO A 64 10.37 -10.17 12.87
N LYS A 65 9.45 -9.42 13.49
CA LYS A 65 8.17 -9.00 12.89
C LYS A 65 7.92 -7.53 13.10
N ILE A 66 7.09 -6.98 12.23
CA ILE A 66 6.54 -5.64 12.31
C ILE A 66 5.06 -5.77 12.71
N VAL A 67 4.66 -4.99 13.71
CA VAL A 67 3.25 -4.80 14.05
C VAL A 67 2.80 -3.48 13.47
N CYS A 68 1.77 -3.55 12.62
CA CYS A 68 1.12 -2.40 12.03
C CYS A 68 -0.34 -2.36 12.47
N LYS A 69 -0.88 -1.15 12.66
CA LYS A 69 -2.31 -0.98 12.89
C LYS A 69 -3.07 -1.52 11.67
N TYR A 70 -4.01 -2.44 11.89
CA TYR A 70 -4.86 -2.93 10.81
C TYR A 70 -5.88 -1.86 10.43
N ILE A 71 -6.08 -1.64 9.13
CA ILE A 71 -7.13 -0.76 8.61
C ILE A 71 -8.46 -1.50 8.79
N ASN A 72 -9.09 -1.28 9.93
CA ASN A 72 -10.31 -1.98 10.34
C ASN A 72 -11.55 -1.49 9.59
N LYS A 73 -11.50 -0.26 9.06
CA LYS A 73 -12.55 0.32 8.21
C LYS A 73 -11.96 0.73 6.85
N PRO A 74 -11.59 -0.25 6.01
CA PRO A 74 -11.09 0.04 4.67
C PRO A 74 -12.23 0.58 3.79
N LEU A 75 -11.88 1.33 2.76
CA LEU A 75 -12.82 1.58 1.67
C LEU A 75 -13.15 0.25 0.99
N LEU A 76 -14.44 -0.01 0.80
CA LEU A 76 -14.92 -1.23 0.17
C LEU A 76 -15.38 -0.92 -1.25
N PHE A 77 -15.18 -1.88 -2.14
CA PHE A 77 -15.67 -1.82 -3.51
C PHE A 77 -16.77 -2.87 -3.67
N ASP A 78 -17.92 -2.45 -4.21
CA ASP A 78 -19.02 -3.37 -4.46
C ASP A 78 -18.77 -4.12 -5.76
N ARG A 79 -18.54 -5.43 -5.62
CA ARG A 79 -18.38 -6.35 -6.73
C ARG A 79 -19.68 -7.09 -6.97
N GLU A 80 -20.17 -7.08 -8.21
CA GLU A 80 -21.37 -7.82 -8.60
C GLU A 80 -21.32 -9.31 -8.21
N ASP A 81 -20.14 -9.93 -8.22
CA ASP A 81 -19.96 -11.36 -7.96
C ASP A 81 -19.68 -11.71 -6.48
N SER A 82 -19.39 -10.74 -5.62
CA SER A 82 -18.90 -11.02 -4.25
C SER A 82 -19.33 -10.01 -3.20
N GLY A 83 -20.08 -8.96 -3.56
CA GLY A 83 -20.48 -7.87 -2.68
C GLY A 83 -19.33 -6.94 -2.29
N LEU A 84 -19.44 -6.33 -1.11
CA LEU A 84 -18.49 -5.34 -0.60
C LEU A 84 -17.17 -5.98 -0.15
N VAL A 85 -16.16 -5.92 -1.00
CA VAL A 85 -14.83 -6.48 -0.72
C VAL A 85 -13.81 -5.38 -0.45
N LYS A 86 -12.75 -5.73 0.27
CA LYS A 86 -11.56 -4.87 0.34
C LYS A 86 -10.68 -5.03 -0.89
N PHE A 87 -9.89 -4.00 -1.16
CA PHE A 87 -8.91 -4.01 -2.24
C PHE A 87 -7.69 -3.19 -1.83
N ASP A 88 -6.56 -3.48 -2.47
CA ASP A 88 -5.39 -2.61 -2.45
C ASP A 88 -5.10 -2.11 -3.87
N ILE A 89 -4.39 -0.99 -3.93
CA ILE A 89 -4.00 -0.32 -5.16
C ILE A 89 -2.47 -0.38 -5.26
N ARG A 90 -1.97 -0.78 -6.42
CA ARG A 90 -0.56 -0.75 -6.78
C ARG A 90 -0.30 0.33 -7.81
N TYR A 91 0.60 1.25 -7.50
CA TYR A 91 1.16 2.23 -8.45
C TYR A 91 2.59 1.87 -8.80
N ILE A 92 2.99 2.09 -10.05
CA ILE A 92 4.41 2.17 -10.43
C ILE A 92 4.88 3.61 -10.25
N VAL A 93 5.99 3.77 -9.54
CA VAL A 93 6.60 5.07 -9.21
C VAL A 93 8.03 5.10 -9.71
N LEU A 94 8.37 6.17 -10.42
CA LEU A 94 9.67 6.36 -11.06
C LEU A 94 10.40 7.50 -10.37
N LEU A 95 11.55 7.19 -9.79
CA LEU A 95 12.42 8.16 -9.17
C LEU A 95 13.58 8.45 -10.13
N ARG A 96 13.61 9.68 -10.65
CA ARG A 96 14.66 10.14 -11.56
C ARG A 96 15.78 10.88 -10.84
N SER A 97 15.45 11.68 -9.84
CA SER A 97 16.43 12.42 -9.05
C SER A 97 15.88 12.70 -7.65
N LEU A 98 16.77 12.82 -6.67
CA LEU A 98 16.44 13.28 -5.31
C LEU A 98 16.81 14.76 -5.12
N GLU A 99 17.70 15.32 -5.95
CA GLU A 99 18.14 16.71 -5.86
C GLU A 99 18.39 17.29 -7.27
N PRO A 100 17.49 18.15 -7.80
CA PRO A 100 16.15 18.41 -7.28
C PRO A 100 15.31 17.12 -7.31
N LEU A 101 14.29 17.01 -6.43
CA LEU A 101 13.39 15.86 -6.43
C LEU A 101 12.65 15.79 -7.77
N LYS A 102 12.80 14.66 -8.46
CA LYS A 102 12.11 14.34 -9.72
C LYS A 102 11.46 12.97 -9.58
N VAL A 103 10.17 12.95 -9.27
CA VAL A 103 9.38 11.74 -9.04
C VAL A 103 8.14 11.73 -9.94
N TYR A 104 7.88 10.57 -10.52
CA TYR A 104 6.80 10.36 -11.47
C TYR A 104 5.97 9.14 -11.08
N VAL A 105 4.71 9.11 -11.51
CA VAL A 105 3.82 7.97 -11.32
C VAL A 105 3.31 7.52 -12.68
N TYR A 106 3.39 6.22 -12.96
CA TYR A 106 2.72 5.66 -14.14
C TYR A 106 1.21 5.82 -13.95
N GLU A 107 0.54 6.39 -14.95
CA GLU A 107 -0.89 6.75 -14.86
C GLU A 107 -1.74 5.52 -14.52
N LYS A 108 -1.41 4.38 -15.11
CA LYS A 108 -2.15 3.13 -14.93
C LYS A 108 -1.76 2.45 -13.63
N PHE A 109 -2.76 2.08 -12.82
CA PHE A 109 -2.59 1.36 -11.56
C PHE A 109 -3.31 0.02 -11.59
N TRP A 110 -2.87 -0.90 -10.72
CA TRP A 110 -3.49 -2.22 -10.60
C TRP A 110 -4.28 -2.31 -9.31
N LEU A 111 -5.47 -2.89 -9.41
CA LEU A 111 -6.29 -3.24 -8.27
C LEU A 111 -6.09 -4.70 -7.95
N ARG A 112 -6.05 -5.01 -6.66
CA ARG A 112 -6.03 -6.37 -6.14
C ARG A 112 -7.16 -6.52 -5.14
N PHE A 113 -8.17 -7.29 -5.51
CA PHE A 113 -9.36 -7.49 -4.70
C PHE A 113 -9.22 -8.70 -3.79
N ALA A 114 -9.82 -8.61 -2.61
CA ALA A 114 -10.20 -9.78 -1.83
C ALA A 114 -11.32 -10.54 -2.53
N ASN A 115 -11.45 -11.85 -2.27
CA ASN A 115 -12.43 -12.71 -2.93
C ASN A 115 -13.75 -12.84 -2.16
N LYS A 116 -13.76 -12.45 -0.87
CA LYS A 116 -14.95 -12.52 -0.02
C LYS A 116 -15.32 -11.14 0.53
N PRO A 117 -16.60 -10.91 0.87
CA PRO A 117 -17.03 -9.71 1.57
C PRO A 117 -16.16 -9.43 2.79
N TYR A 118 -15.85 -8.16 3.00
CA TYR A 118 -15.07 -7.75 4.16
C TYR A 118 -15.91 -7.87 5.44
N SER A 119 -15.36 -8.54 6.46
CA SER A 119 -15.95 -8.64 7.79
C SER A 119 -14.86 -8.71 8.86
N LEU A 120 -15.20 -8.29 10.08
CA LEU A 120 -14.38 -8.42 11.28
C LEU A 120 -15.03 -9.30 12.35
N ASP A 121 -16.01 -10.13 11.99
CA ASP A 121 -16.87 -10.92 12.90
C ASP A 121 -16.16 -12.13 13.56
N ASN A 122 -14.85 -12.03 13.80
CA ASN A 122 -13.96 -12.96 14.50
C ASN A 122 -13.40 -14.14 13.69
N ASN A 123 -13.43 -14.10 12.35
CA ASN A 123 -12.62 -15.01 11.53
C ASN A 123 -11.42 -14.31 10.89
N TYR A 124 -10.46 -13.92 11.72
CA TYR A 124 -9.26 -13.20 11.26
C TYR A 124 -8.32 -14.03 10.38
N ASP A 125 -8.52 -15.35 10.35
CA ASP A 125 -7.72 -16.30 9.58
C ASP A 125 -8.27 -16.54 8.17
N ASP A 126 -9.45 -15.99 7.82
CA ASP A 126 -9.96 -16.10 6.45
C ASP A 126 -9.11 -15.25 5.49
N TYR A 127 -8.21 -15.94 4.78
CA TYR A 127 -7.31 -15.35 3.82
C TYR A 127 -8.05 -14.52 2.77
N GLN A 128 -9.21 -15.01 2.30
CA GLN A 128 -9.97 -14.41 1.20
C GLN A 128 -10.73 -13.15 1.61
N VAL A 129 -10.84 -12.89 2.92
CA VAL A 129 -11.40 -11.66 3.51
C VAL A 129 -10.27 -10.66 3.84
N HIS A 130 -9.18 -11.15 4.44
CA HIS A 130 -8.14 -10.30 5.06
C HIS A 130 -6.89 -10.08 4.21
N PHE A 131 -6.80 -10.64 3.01
CA PHE A 131 -5.73 -10.36 2.06
C PHE A 131 -6.30 -10.09 0.66
N THR A 132 -5.46 -9.55 -0.21
CA THR A 132 -5.81 -9.11 -1.58
C THR A 132 -4.89 -9.77 -2.63
N VAL A 133 -3.84 -10.44 -2.17
CA VAL A 133 -2.82 -11.09 -3.00
C VAL A 133 -3.29 -12.51 -3.35
N MET A 134 -4.38 -12.60 -4.12
CA MET A 134 -5.07 -13.86 -4.43
C MET A 134 -4.35 -14.71 -5.48
N ASN A 135 -3.48 -14.11 -6.28
CA ASN A 135 -2.82 -14.76 -7.42
C ASN A 135 -1.93 -15.95 -7.05
N TYR A 136 -1.53 -16.13 -5.79
CA TYR A 136 -0.72 -17.26 -5.36
C TYR A 136 -1.51 -18.44 -4.79
N ARG A 137 -2.77 -18.24 -4.39
CA ARG A 137 -3.59 -19.28 -3.74
C ARG A 137 -4.94 -19.53 -4.43
N TYR A 138 -5.44 -18.54 -5.17
CA TYR A 138 -6.78 -18.51 -5.76
C TYR A 138 -6.76 -17.78 -7.12
N ALA A 139 -5.77 -18.06 -7.96
CA ALA A 139 -5.59 -17.38 -9.26
C ALA A 139 -6.82 -17.47 -10.17
N GLN A 140 -7.55 -18.58 -10.09
CA GLN A 140 -8.78 -18.85 -10.85
C GLN A 140 -9.98 -17.98 -10.44
N ASN A 141 -9.93 -17.34 -9.27
CA ASN A 141 -10.99 -16.46 -8.76
C ASN A 141 -10.62 -14.97 -8.85
N LEU A 142 -9.57 -14.62 -9.61
CA LEU A 142 -9.13 -13.24 -9.76
C LEU A 142 -10.12 -12.44 -10.61
N LYS A 143 -10.76 -11.44 -9.99
CA LYS A 143 -11.45 -10.40 -10.74
C LYS A 143 -10.45 -9.35 -11.19
N LYS A 144 -10.37 -9.16 -12.50
CA LYS A 144 -9.62 -8.07 -13.12
C LYS A 144 -10.60 -6.94 -13.44
N ILE A 145 -10.27 -5.74 -12.96
CA ILE A 145 -10.91 -4.47 -13.34
C ILE A 145 -9.75 -3.53 -13.64
N THR A 146 -9.73 -2.93 -14.83
CA THR A 146 -8.68 -1.96 -15.20
C THR A 146 -8.90 -0.65 -14.45
N CYS A 147 -7.89 0.23 -14.39
CA CYS A 147 -8.10 1.55 -13.81
C CYS A 147 -9.15 2.36 -14.59
N GLU A 148 -9.21 2.22 -15.91
CA GLU A 148 -10.19 2.88 -16.78
C GLU A 148 -11.62 2.47 -16.47
N GLU A 149 -11.84 1.19 -16.17
CA GLU A 149 -13.14 0.65 -15.76
C GLU A 149 -13.46 1.02 -14.31
N PHE A 150 -12.46 0.97 -13.44
CA PHE A 150 -12.64 1.19 -12.01
C PHE A 150 -13.03 2.62 -11.67
N ILE A 151 -12.39 3.63 -12.27
CA ILE A 151 -12.64 5.05 -11.96
C ILE A 151 -14.13 5.44 -12.09
N PRO A 152 -14.80 5.20 -13.23
CA PRO A 152 -16.22 5.55 -13.37
C PRO A 152 -17.12 4.70 -12.46
N LEU A 153 -16.78 3.43 -12.21
CA LEU A 153 -17.50 2.59 -11.26
C LEU A 153 -17.36 3.11 -9.83
N PHE A 154 -16.15 3.52 -9.45
CA PHE A 154 -15.84 4.11 -8.16
C PHE A 154 -16.65 5.38 -7.93
N ASP A 155 -16.60 6.32 -8.87
CA ASP A 155 -17.34 7.59 -8.76
C ASP A 155 -18.86 7.37 -8.71
N LYS A 156 -19.36 6.33 -9.39
CA LYS A 156 -20.78 5.93 -9.31
C LYS A 156 -21.14 5.31 -7.95
N GLN A 157 -20.25 4.48 -7.38
CA GLN A 157 -20.48 3.80 -6.11
C GLN A 157 -20.30 4.75 -4.90
N GLN A 158 -19.40 5.71 -5.00
CA GLN A 158 -18.99 6.58 -3.90
C GLN A 158 -19.58 7.99 -4.06
N GLN A 159 -20.76 8.23 -3.48
CA GLN A 159 -21.46 9.52 -3.64
C GLN A 159 -20.71 10.74 -3.05
N HIS A 160 -19.78 10.51 -2.12
CA HIS A 160 -19.11 11.56 -1.34
C HIS A 160 -17.61 11.67 -1.63
N LEU A 161 -17.07 10.84 -2.54
CA LEU A 161 -15.66 10.81 -2.90
C LEU A 161 -15.53 10.65 -4.41
N THR A 162 -14.74 11.53 -5.04
CA THR A 162 -14.31 11.32 -6.43
C THR A 162 -12.93 10.69 -6.44
N TRP A 163 -12.67 9.86 -7.44
CA TRP A 163 -11.35 9.25 -7.63
C TRP A 163 -10.27 10.31 -7.82
N ALA A 164 -10.57 11.40 -8.53
CA ALA A 164 -9.62 12.50 -8.71
C ALA A 164 -9.10 13.06 -7.37
N ASN A 165 -9.99 13.32 -6.41
CA ASN A 165 -9.62 13.82 -5.09
C ASN A 165 -8.81 12.78 -4.28
N VAL A 166 -9.14 11.49 -4.41
CA VAL A 166 -8.40 10.39 -3.79
C VAL A 166 -7.00 10.27 -4.40
N GLN A 167 -6.90 10.35 -5.73
CA GLN A 167 -5.65 10.23 -6.48
C GLN A 167 -4.70 11.38 -6.15
N GLU A 168 -5.19 12.61 -5.98
CA GLU A 168 -4.37 13.73 -5.49
C GLU A 168 -3.79 13.45 -4.10
N LYS A 169 -4.59 12.92 -3.16
CA LYS A 169 -4.09 12.51 -1.84
C LYS A 169 -3.03 11.41 -1.95
N ILE A 170 -3.21 10.44 -2.86
CA ILE A 170 -2.24 9.38 -3.11
C ILE A 170 -0.93 9.97 -3.63
N PHE A 171 -0.97 10.84 -4.64
CA PHE A 171 0.22 11.45 -5.21
C PHE A 171 0.96 12.34 -4.20
N SER A 172 0.21 13.09 -3.39
CA SER A 172 0.78 13.86 -2.26
C SER A 172 1.47 12.94 -1.24
N MET A 173 0.85 11.81 -0.88
CA MET A 173 1.47 10.81 -0.01
C MET A 173 2.77 10.25 -0.62
N ILE A 174 2.76 9.87 -1.90
CA ILE A 174 3.93 9.31 -2.60
C ILE A 174 5.08 10.32 -2.62
N ARG A 175 4.82 11.57 -3.00
CA ARG A 175 5.81 12.65 -2.99
C ARG A 175 6.42 12.83 -1.60
N GLN A 176 5.58 12.92 -0.57
CA GLN A 176 6.03 13.09 0.81
C GLN A 176 6.93 11.95 1.29
N ILE A 177 6.76 10.71 0.81
CA ILE A 177 7.66 9.60 1.15
C ILE A 177 9.11 9.95 0.75
N PHE A 178 9.33 10.42 -0.48
CA PHE A 178 10.66 10.75 -0.97
C PHE A 178 11.22 12.02 -0.32
N GLU A 179 10.40 13.06 -0.15
CA GLU A 179 10.82 14.28 0.55
C GLU A 179 11.33 13.97 1.96
N ARG A 180 10.60 13.11 2.69
CA ARG A 180 10.98 12.69 4.05
C ARG A 180 12.20 11.76 4.05
N ALA A 181 12.35 10.92 3.03
CA ALA A 181 13.49 10.02 2.90
C ALA A 181 14.81 10.78 2.71
N ILE A 182 14.80 11.96 2.06
CA ILE A 182 15.99 12.80 1.84
C ILE A 182 16.41 13.55 3.11
N LEU A 183 15.50 13.77 4.08
CA LEU A 183 15.80 14.50 5.32
C LEU A 183 16.82 13.79 6.24
N LYS A 184 17.09 12.51 6.01
CA LYS A 184 18.04 11.73 6.80
C LYS A 184 19.13 11.16 5.90
N LYS A 185 20.35 11.10 6.41
CA LYS A 185 21.44 10.40 5.74
C LYS A 185 21.24 8.88 5.82
N PRO A 186 21.82 8.10 4.89
CA PRO A 186 21.95 6.66 5.03
C PRO A 186 22.55 6.27 6.40
N PRO A 187 22.12 5.16 7.02
CA PRO A 187 21.19 4.14 6.49
C PRO A 187 19.69 4.47 6.70
N CYS A 188 19.36 5.60 7.33
CA CYS A 188 17.99 5.95 7.72
C CYS A 188 17.21 6.73 6.66
N GLY A 189 17.86 7.13 5.58
CA GLY A 189 17.29 7.88 4.47
C GLY A 189 18.11 7.71 3.21
N MET A 190 17.80 8.52 2.19
CA MET A 190 18.37 8.40 0.84
C MET A 190 19.37 9.52 0.57
N LEU A 191 20.45 9.20 -0.13
CA LEU A 191 21.42 10.18 -0.61
C LEU A 191 21.20 10.44 -2.12
N PRO A 192 21.21 11.70 -2.58
CA PRO A 192 21.23 12.02 -3.99
C PRO A 192 22.41 11.37 -4.72
N CYS A 193 22.13 10.78 -5.88
CA CYS A 193 23.13 10.24 -6.80
C CYS A 193 22.67 10.49 -8.23
N HIS A 194 23.42 11.30 -8.98
CA HIS A 194 23.07 11.71 -10.35
C HIS A 194 22.97 10.54 -11.33
N ARG A 195 23.65 9.41 -11.04
CA ARG A 195 23.62 8.17 -11.84
C ARG A 195 22.50 7.21 -11.45
N SER A 196 21.79 7.48 -10.35
CA SER A 196 20.76 6.58 -9.86
C SER A 196 19.40 6.94 -10.43
N ARG A 197 18.71 5.90 -10.90
CA ARG A 197 17.29 5.90 -11.27
C ARG A 197 16.66 4.70 -10.60
N ALA A 198 15.40 4.79 -10.22
CA ALA A 198 14.72 3.67 -9.61
C ALA A 198 13.26 3.59 -10.03
N MET A 199 12.79 2.36 -10.18
CA MET A 199 11.39 2.02 -10.34
C MET A 199 10.94 1.26 -9.11
N TYR A 200 9.84 1.70 -8.52
CA TYR A 200 9.22 1.10 -7.35
C TYR A 200 7.78 0.74 -7.66
N ALA A 201 7.25 -0.29 -7.00
CA ALA A 201 5.81 -0.45 -6.85
C ALA A 201 5.41 -0.04 -5.44
N ILE A 202 4.44 0.86 -5.34
CA ILE A 202 3.84 1.25 -4.08
C ILE A 202 2.50 0.55 -3.95
N ASP A 203 2.34 -0.19 -2.86
CA ASP A 203 1.09 -0.83 -2.48
C ASP A 203 0.44 0.00 -1.38
N LEU A 204 -0.82 0.38 -1.60
CA LEU A 204 -1.58 1.21 -0.67
C LEU A 204 -3.01 0.72 -0.53
N MET A 205 -3.63 1.11 0.58
CA MET A 205 -5.06 0.94 0.81
C MET A 205 -5.68 2.27 1.21
N LEU A 206 -6.99 2.37 1.01
CA LEU A 206 -7.79 3.52 1.42
C LEU A 206 -8.60 3.13 2.66
N ASP A 207 -8.76 4.06 3.60
CA ASP A 207 -9.80 3.93 4.63
C ASP A 207 -11.17 4.41 4.09
N GLU A 208 -12.23 4.22 4.89
CA GLU A 208 -13.61 4.60 4.56
C GLU A 208 -13.77 6.08 4.13
N SER A 209 -12.84 6.96 4.49
CA SER A 209 -12.84 8.39 4.12
C SER A 209 -12.06 8.71 2.84
N GLY A 210 -11.54 7.68 2.16
CA GLY A 210 -10.66 7.83 1.02
C GLY A 210 -9.26 8.34 1.37
N GLN A 211 -8.82 8.21 2.64
CA GLN A 211 -7.46 8.55 3.02
C GLN A 211 -6.51 7.40 2.66
N PRO A 212 -5.43 7.65 1.89
CA PRO A 212 -4.46 6.61 1.57
C PRO A 212 -3.51 6.29 2.72
N TYR A 213 -3.20 5.00 2.83
CA TYR A 213 -2.20 4.42 3.73
C TYR A 213 -1.23 3.57 2.90
N LEU A 214 0.05 3.91 2.97
CA LEU A 214 1.14 3.10 2.44
C LEU A 214 1.20 1.75 3.18
N LEU A 215 1.14 0.63 2.45
CA LEU A 215 1.31 -0.71 3.01
C LEU A 215 2.76 -1.19 2.90
N GLU A 216 3.35 -1.01 1.72
CA GLU A 216 4.72 -1.37 1.40
C GLU A 216 5.19 -0.67 0.11
N MET A 217 6.51 -0.64 -0.06
CA MET A 217 7.17 -0.12 -1.25
C MET A 217 8.20 -1.15 -1.69
N ASN A 218 7.99 -1.67 -2.90
CA ASN A 218 8.76 -2.76 -3.47
C ASN A 218 9.77 -2.20 -4.47
N PHE A 219 11.06 -2.46 -4.25
CA PHE A 219 12.11 -2.19 -5.23
C PHE A 219 12.17 -3.34 -6.23
N MET A 220 12.37 -3.03 -7.52
CA MET A 220 12.33 -4.00 -8.63
C MET A 220 11.02 -4.81 -8.63
N PRO A 221 9.87 -4.16 -8.80
CA PRO A 221 8.60 -4.87 -8.82
C PRO A 221 8.50 -5.81 -10.01
N ASP A 222 7.71 -6.87 -9.86
CA ASP A 222 7.25 -7.68 -10.98
C ASP A 222 6.40 -6.81 -11.93
N ILE A 223 6.80 -6.80 -13.20
CA ILE A 223 6.23 -6.01 -14.29
C ILE A 223 5.62 -6.88 -15.39
N GLU A 224 5.53 -8.20 -15.22
CA GLU A 224 4.99 -9.09 -16.25
C GLU A 224 3.56 -8.69 -16.65
N ARG A 225 2.71 -8.43 -15.65
CA ARG A 225 1.34 -7.92 -15.87
C ARG A 225 1.31 -6.54 -16.50
N ALA A 226 2.27 -5.66 -16.15
CA ALA A 226 2.34 -4.33 -16.72
C ALA A 226 2.64 -4.39 -18.22
N CYS A 227 3.64 -5.19 -18.60
CA CYS A 227 4.02 -5.40 -19.99
C CYS A 227 2.92 -6.12 -20.79
N SER A 228 2.23 -7.08 -20.17
CA SER A 228 1.11 -7.80 -20.80
C SER A 228 -0.09 -6.88 -21.05
N TYR A 229 -0.42 -5.98 -20.13
CA TYR A 229 -1.61 -5.14 -20.25
C TYR A 229 -1.34 -3.87 -21.05
N TYR A 230 -0.10 -3.36 -21.02
CA TYR A 230 0.30 -2.11 -21.65
C TYR A 230 1.60 -2.35 -22.44
N PRO A 231 1.52 -2.65 -23.75
CA PRO A 231 2.69 -3.00 -24.56
C PRO A 231 3.78 -1.92 -24.59
N THR A 232 3.42 -0.64 -24.45
CA THR A 232 4.36 0.49 -24.40
C THR A 232 4.96 0.72 -23.02
N PHE A 233 4.59 -0.06 -22.00
CA PHE A 233 4.99 0.18 -20.60
C PHE A 233 6.50 0.36 -20.46
N MET A 234 7.30 -0.55 -21.04
CA MET A 234 8.76 -0.46 -20.92
C MET A 234 9.32 0.76 -21.64
N ASP A 235 8.85 1.05 -22.85
CA ASP A 235 9.24 2.25 -23.59
C ASP A 235 8.90 3.51 -22.78
N ASP A 236 7.73 3.52 -22.13
CA ASP A 236 7.28 4.61 -21.29
C ASP A 236 8.23 4.87 -20.12
N ILE A 237 8.62 3.79 -19.41
CA ILE A 237 9.59 3.86 -18.31
C ILE A 237 10.95 4.36 -18.81
N PHE A 238 11.44 3.83 -19.93
CA PHE A 238 12.75 4.19 -20.46
C PHE A 238 12.81 5.66 -20.88
N ARG A 239 11.79 6.14 -21.61
CA ARG A 239 11.66 7.53 -22.01
C ARG A 239 11.71 8.48 -20.81
N THR A 240 10.94 8.18 -19.75
CA THR A 240 10.90 9.03 -18.56
C THR A 240 12.21 8.99 -17.76
N LEU A 241 12.78 7.81 -17.51
CA LEU A 241 13.94 7.69 -16.61
C LEU A 241 15.28 8.07 -17.26
N PHE A 242 15.42 7.86 -18.56
CA PHE A 242 16.71 7.90 -19.24
C PHE A 242 16.79 8.86 -20.44
N LEU A 243 15.68 9.17 -21.11
CA LEU A 243 15.70 10.03 -22.30
C LEU A 243 15.23 11.48 -22.03
N ASP A 244 14.76 11.77 -20.82
CA ASP A 244 14.20 13.07 -20.43
C ASP A 244 13.03 13.55 -21.31
N GLU A 245 12.30 12.60 -21.93
CA GLU A 245 11.16 12.88 -22.79
C GLU A 245 9.84 12.99 -21.99
N SER A 246 8.93 13.86 -22.44
CA SER A 246 7.57 13.93 -21.92
C SER A 246 6.78 12.69 -22.31
N ASN A 247 6.01 12.13 -21.37
CA ASN A 247 5.20 10.95 -21.61
C ASN A 247 3.79 11.14 -21.05
N SER A 248 2.77 10.98 -21.90
CA SER A 248 1.36 11.10 -21.50
C SER A 248 0.92 10.05 -20.47
N ASN A 249 1.57 8.88 -20.47
CA ASN A 249 1.25 7.77 -19.56
C ASN A 249 1.97 7.92 -18.20
N VAL A 250 2.72 9.01 -17.99
CA VAL A 250 3.52 9.23 -16.80
C VAL A 250 3.27 10.63 -16.26
N ILE A 251 2.83 10.70 -15.00
CA ILE A 251 2.45 11.94 -14.35
C ILE A 251 3.62 12.43 -13.51
N ASP A 252 4.08 13.66 -13.75
CA ASP A 252 5.06 14.34 -12.89
C ASP A 252 4.37 14.80 -11.58
N ILE A 253 4.87 14.30 -10.45
CA ILE A 253 4.39 14.66 -9.10
C ILE A 253 5.48 15.37 -8.28
N SER A 254 6.50 15.92 -8.94
CA SER A 254 7.67 16.54 -8.29
C SER A 254 7.33 17.89 -7.64
N SER A 255 6.37 18.64 -8.20
CA SER A 255 6.05 20.02 -7.78
C SER A 255 4.59 20.24 -7.40
N LYS A 256 3.71 19.23 -7.52
CA LYS A 256 2.30 19.31 -7.12
C LYS A 256 2.10 19.21 -5.61
#